data_AF-A0A818K0M1-F1
#
_entry.id   AF-A0A818K0M1-F1
#
_cell.length_a   1.000
_cell.length_b   1.000
_cell.length_c   1.000
_cell.angle_alpha   90.00
_cell.angle_beta   90.00
_cell.angle_gamma   90.00
#
_symmetry.space_group_name_H-M   'P 1'
#
loop_
_entity.id
_entity.type
_entity.pdbx_description
1 polymer ?
#
loop_
_entity_poly.entity_id
_entity_poly.type
_entity_poly.pdbx_seq_one_letter_code
_entity_poly.pdbx_strand_id
1 'polypeptide(L)'
;MPTGIGDTLYVRQLPQEETLDTLMTFLHTYGYRKVKGISIDTIKKLASIILEDNVFTYGKNFYKQTTGGAMGSSLSLTLVIFLFQNGKKNIVEEQTKT
;
A
#
# COMPACT_ATOMS: atom_id res chain seq x y z
N MET A 1 -11.06 10.75 -18.58
CA MET A 1 -11.69 9.50 -18.10
C MET A 1 -10.57 8.55 -17.73
N PRO A 2 -10.60 7.87 -16.57
CA PRO A 2 -9.59 6.86 -16.27
C PRO A 2 -9.87 5.62 -17.11
N THR A 3 -8.95 5.32 -18.01
CA THR A 3 -8.92 4.10 -18.83
C THR A 3 -8.02 3.09 -18.13
N GLY A 4 -8.59 2.25 -17.27
CA GLY A 4 -7.80 1.22 -16.60
C GLY A 4 -8.62 0.51 -15.53
N ILE A 5 -8.98 -0.74 -15.81
CA ILE A 5 -9.64 -1.64 -14.85
C ILE A 5 -8.79 -1.79 -13.57
N GLY A 6 -7.46 -1.59 -13.65
CA GLY A 6 -6.54 -1.58 -12.51
C GLY A 6 -6.65 -0.37 -11.58
N ASP A 7 -6.93 0.84 -12.10
CA ASP A 7 -6.95 2.06 -11.28
C ASP A 7 -8.12 2.10 -10.29
N THR A 8 -9.25 1.49 -10.67
CA THR A 8 -10.42 1.37 -9.79
C THR A 8 -10.26 0.22 -8.78
N LEU A 9 -9.39 -0.75 -9.06
CA LEU A 9 -9.22 -1.96 -8.24
C LEU A 9 -8.47 -1.65 -6.95
N TYR A 10 -7.37 -0.89 -7.01
CA TYR A 10 -6.53 -0.58 -5.84
C TYR A 10 -7.22 0.32 -4.78
N VAL A 11 -8.20 1.11 -5.20
CA VAL A 11 -9.03 1.92 -4.26
C VAL A 11 -10.11 1.05 -3.60
N ARG A 12 -10.58 0.01 -4.30
CA ARG A 12 -11.66 -0.88 -3.84
C ARG A 12 -11.14 -2.10 -3.07
N GLN A 13 -9.92 -2.52 -3.35
CA GLN A 13 -9.24 -3.65 -2.72
C GLN A 13 -7.78 -3.27 -2.50
N LEU A 14 -7.34 -3.34 -1.23
CA LEU A 14 -5.95 -3.14 -0.86
C LEU A 14 -5.35 -4.53 -0.58
N PRO A 15 -4.76 -5.21 -1.58
CA PRO A 15 -4.21 -6.55 -1.42
C PRO A 15 -3.04 -6.53 -0.43
N GLN A 16 -3.22 -7.11 0.76
CA GLN A 16 -2.30 -6.93 1.88
C GLN A 16 -0.86 -7.38 1.54
N GLU A 17 -0.71 -8.57 0.96
CA GLU A 17 0.59 -9.14 0.61
C GLU A 17 1.33 -8.29 -0.43
N GLU A 18 0.67 -7.98 -1.55
CA GLU A 18 1.23 -7.12 -2.61
C GLU A 18 1.59 -5.72 -2.07
N THR A 19 0.77 -5.18 -1.16
CA THR A 19 1.04 -3.89 -0.51
C THR A 19 2.32 -3.93 0.31
N LEU A 20 2.48 -4.98 1.13
CA LEU A 20 3.66 -5.16 1.98
C LEU A 20 4.91 -5.42 1.14
N ASP A 21 4.80 -6.21 0.07
CA ASP A 21 5.93 -6.51 -0.80
C ASP A 21 6.35 -5.29 -1.62
N THR A 22 5.40 -4.47 -2.06
CA THR A 22 5.69 -3.19 -2.72
C THR A 22 6.39 -2.23 -1.75
N LEU A 23 5.95 -2.15 -0.49
CA LEU A 23 6.63 -1.36 0.54
C LEU A 23 8.06 -1.84 0.77
N MET A 24 8.27 -3.14 0.88
CA MET A 24 9.60 -3.72 1.08
C MET A 24 10.50 -3.47 -0.13
N THR A 25 9.97 -3.67 -1.33
CA THR A 25 10.68 -3.40 -2.58
C THR A 25 11.12 -1.95 -2.63
N PHE A 26 10.23 -1.00 -2.32
CA PHE A 26 10.57 0.42 -2.26
C PHE A 26 11.72 0.69 -1.28
N LEU A 27 11.61 0.20 -0.03
CA LEU A 27 12.65 0.42 0.97
C LEU A 27 13.99 -0.18 0.53
N HIS A 28 13.99 -1.36 -0.06
CA HIS A 28 15.19 -2.00 -0.60
C HIS A 28 15.78 -1.26 -1.80
N THR A 29 14.96 -0.82 -2.75
CA THR A 29 15.40 -0.08 -3.95
C THR A 29 16.15 1.20 -3.57
N TYR A 30 15.70 1.90 -2.52
CA TYR A 30 16.37 3.11 -2.02
C TYR A 30 17.46 2.82 -0.97
N GLY A 31 17.86 1.55 -0.79
CA GLY A 31 18.98 1.17 0.06
C GLY A 31 18.72 1.24 1.57
N TYR A 32 17.45 1.36 2.00
CA TYR A 32 17.12 1.43 3.42
C TYR A 32 17.22 0.05 4.09
N ARG A 33 18.00 -0.01 5.17
CA ARG A 33 17.98 -1.12 6.15
C ARG A 33 17.25 -0.75 7.43
N LYS A 34 17.20 0.54 7.74
CA LYS A 34 16.48 1.13 8.86
C LYS A 34 15.92 2.50 8.45
N VAL A 35 14.78 2.89 8.99
CA VAL A 35 14.22 4.25 8.87
C VAL A 35 14.13 4.83 10.28
N LYS A 36 14.83 5.94 10.54
CA LYS A 36 14.89 6.57 11.87
C LYS A 36 15.21 5.58 13.00
N GLY A 37 16.12 4.64 12.74
CA GLY A 37 16.52 3.59 13.71
C GLY A 37 15.63 2.35 13.75
N ILE A 38 14.45 2.36 13.13
CA ILE A 38 13.52 1.23 13.06
C ILE A 38 13.92 0.31 11.90
N SER A 39 14.04 -1.01 12.12
CA SER A 39 14.35 -1.95 11.04
C SER A 39 13.21 -2.05 10.02
N ILE A 40 13.55 -2.32 8.76
CA ILE A 40 12.55 -2.52 7.70
C ILE A 40 11.61 -3.70 8.01
N ASP A 41 12.08 -4.76 8.69
CA ASP A 41 11.23 -5.87 9.15
C ASP A 41 10.19 -5.41 10.19
N THR A 42 10.61 -4.52 11.10
CA THR A 42 9.69 -3.91 12.06
C THR A 42 8.67 -3.03 11.35
N ILE A 43 9.10 -2.27 10.34
CA ILE A 43 8.19 -1.45 9.52
C ILE A 43 7.19 -2.34 8.78
N LYS A 44 7.63 -3.46 8.19
CA LYS A 44 6.76 -4.45 7.54
C LYS A 44 5.70 -4.97 8.52
N LYS A 45 6.12 -5.34 9.74
CA LYS A 45 5.23 -5.85 10.78
C LYS A 45 4.22 -4.79 11.27
N LEU A 46 4.66 -3.55 11.43
CA LEU A 46 3.75 -2.45 11.80
C LEU A 46 2.74 -2.15 10.69
N ALA A 47 3.19 -2.18 9.42
CA ALA A 47 2.31 -2.02 8.28
C ALA A 47 1.30 -3.18 8.17
N SER A 48 1.71 -4.42 8.45
CA SER A 48 0.80 -5.57 8.40
C SER A 48 -0.33 -5.45 9.42
N ILE A 49 -0.04 -5.03 10.65
CA ILE A 49 -1.05 -4.78 11.69
C ILE A 49 -2.08 -3.75 11.20
N ILE A 50 -1.62 -2.65 10.61
CA ILE A 50 -2.52 -1.59 10.12
C ILE A 50 -3.43 -2.11 8.99
N LEU A 51 -2.89 -2.94 8.10
CA LEU A 51 -3.63 -3.55 7.00
C LEU A 51 -4.60 -4.66 7.45
N GLU A 52 -4.23 -5.43 8.49
CA GLU A 52 -5.02 -6.51 9.08
C GLU A 52 -6.18 -6.00 9.93
N ASP A 53 -5.91 -5.02 10.79
CA ASP A 53 -6.91 -4.41 11.65
C ASP A 53 -7.85 -3.54 10.83
N ASN A 54 -7.29 -2.71 9.94
CA ASN A 54 -8.03 -1.85 9.02
C ASN A 54 -9.14 -1.05 9.71
N VAL A 55 -8.84 -0.51 10.90
CA VAL A 55 -9.81 0.17 11.77
C VAL A 55 -9.76 1.68 11.56
N PHE A 56 -10.93 2.32 11.64
CA PHE A 56 -11.08 3.77 11.73
C PHE A 56 -12.08 4.15 12.83
N THR A 57 -12.03 5.40 13.28
CA THR A 57 -12.95 5.94 14.28
C THR A 57 -13.98 6.85 13.64
N TYR A 58 -15.24 6.74 14.08
CA TYR A 58 -16.29 7.71 13.74
C TYR A 58 -17.14 8.00 14.98
N GLY A 59 -17.17 9.27 15.40
CA GLY A 59 -17.73 9.65 16.69
C GLY A 59 -16.98 9.01 17.87
N LYS A 60 -17.68 8.23 18.69
CA LYS A 60 -17.11 7.49 19.84
C LYS A 60 -16.89 5.99 19.55
N ASN A 61 -17.07 5.57 18.31
CA ASN A 61 -17.07 4.16 17.92
C ASN A 61 -15.87 3.82 17.03
N PHE A 62 -15.46 2.56 17.10
CA PHE A 62 -14.43 1.97 16.25
C PHE A 62 -15.09 1.08 15.20
N TYR A 63 -14.64 1.18 13.96
CA TYR A 63 -15.17 0.45 12.82
C TYR A 63 -14.03 -0.23 12.09
N LYS A 64 -14.23 -1.51 11.73
CA LYS A 64 -13.30 -2.25 10.86
C LYS A 64 -13.79 -2.15 9.43
N GLN A 65 -12.97 -1.60 8.55
CA GLN A 65 -13.25 -1.59 7.12
C GLN A 65 -12.96 -2.97 6.54
N THR A 66 -13.96 -3.58 5.91
CA THR A 66 -13.87 -4.95 5.36
C THR A 66 -13.47 -4.97 3.89
N THR A 67 -13.44 -3.81 3.22
CA THR A 67 -13.14 -3.68 1.79
C THR A 67 -12.36 -2.40 1.54
N GLY A 68 -11.22 -2.51 0.85
CA GLY A 68 -10.26 -1.41 0.69
C GLY A 68 -9.52 -1.06 1.98
N GLY A 69 -8.75 0.03 1.98
CA GLY A 69 -8.03 0.51 3.17
C GLY A 69 -8.79 1.61 3.92
N ALA A 70 -8.74 1.56 5.25
CA ALA A 70 -9.25 2.60 6.14
C ALA A 70 -8.61 3.95 5.79
N MET A 71 -9.45 4.87 5.31
CA MET A 71 -9.02 6.19 4.85
C MET A 71 -8.89 7.13 6.06
N GLY A 72 -7.81 7.89 6.10
CA GLY A 72 -7.54 8.86 7.19
C GLY A 72 -6.18 8.68 7.85
N SER A 73 -5.51 7.54 7.67
CA SER A 73 -4.10 7.40 8.05
C SER A 73 -3.19 7.87 6.92
N SER A 74 -2.11 8.58 7.26
CA SER A 74 -1.07 8.98 6.30
C SER A 74 -0.36 7.77 5.67
N LEU A 75 -0.31 6.64 6.40
CA LEU A 75 0.27 5.40 5.91
C LEU A 75 -0.61 4.75 4.83
N SER A 76 -1.93 4.63 5.06
CA SER A 76 -2.86 4.02 4.12
C SER A 76 -2.77 4.67 2.74
N LEU A 77 -2.73 6.00 2.70
CA LEU A 77 -2.58 6.76 1.45
C LEU A 77 -1.22 6.52 0.79
N THR A 78 -0.15 6.49 1.58
CA THR A 78 1.21 6.24 1.08
C THR A 78 1.32 4.85 0.43
N LEU A 79 0.74 3.82 1.07
CA LEU A 79 0.74 2.45 0.57
C LEU A 79 -0.01 2.32 -0.76
N VAL A 80 -1.16 2.98 -0.86
CA VAL A 80 -1.91 3.07 -2.13
C VAL A 80 -1.06 3.72 -3.21
N ILE A 81 -0.40 4.84 -2.92
CA ILE A 81 0.49 5.52 -3.88
C ILE A 81 1.62 4.61 -4.36
N PHE A 82 2.21 3.81 -3.46
CA PHE A 82 3.26 2.87 -3.83
C PHE A 82 2.76 1.78 -4.79
N LEU A 83 1.61 1.20 -4.52
CA LEU A 83 0.97 0.23 -5.42
C LEU A 83 0.71 0.83 -6.81
N PHE A 84 0.14 2.04 -6.86
CA PHE A 84 -0.11 2.73 -8.12
C PHE A 84 1.18 2.99 -8.92
N GLN A 85 2.27 3.38 -8.25
CA GLN A 85 3.55 3.56 -8.93
C GLN A 85 4.13 2.24 -9.44
N ASN A 86 4.01 1.15 -8.68
CA ASN A 86 4.47 -0.16 -9.09
C ASN A 86 3.68 -0.69 -10.30
N GLY A 87 2.35 -0.59 -10.25
CA GLY A 87 1.47 -0.96 -11.36
C GLY A 87 1.78 -0.19 -12.66
N LYS A 88 2.02 1.12 -12.57
CA LYS A 88 2.41 1.94 -13.74
C LYS A 88 3.73 1.50 -14.36
N LYS A 89 4.73 1.14 -13.55
CA LYS A 89 6.02 0.64 -14.07
C LYS A 89 5.83 -0.64 -14.87
N ASN A 90 5.07 -1.60 -14.34
CA ASN A 90 4.80 -2.87 -15.01
C ASN A 90 4.12 -2.67 -16.38
N ILE A 91 3.14 -1.76 -16.46
CA ILE A 91 2.45 -1.43 -17.72
C ILE A 91 3.42 -0.86 -18.76
N VAL A 92 4.31 0.05 -18.34
CA VAL A 92 5.30 0.64 -19.24
C VAL A 92 6.28 -0.42 -19.74
N GLU A 93 6.78 -1.27 -18.86
CA GLU A 93 7.72 -2.35 -19.21
C GLU A 93 7.13 -3.34 -20.23
N GLU A 94 5.86 -3.71 -20.08
CA GLU A 94 5.15 -4.56 -21.04
C GLU A 94 5.04 -3.91 -22.43
N GLN A 95 4.75 -2.60 -22.49
CA GLN A 95 4.64 -1.89 -23.76
C GLN A 95 5.98 -1.78 -24.49
N THR A 96 7.09 -1.60 -23.77
CA THR A 96 8.45 -1.56 -24.35
C THR A 96 9.01 -2.91 -24.78
N LYS A 97 8.36 -4.04 -24.44
CA LYS A 97 8.75 -5.38 -24.92
C LYS A 97 8.16 -5.74 -26.29
N THR A 98 7.50 -4.80 -26.96
CA THR A 98 6.92 -4.93 -28.31
C THR A 98 7.78 -4.20 -29.33
#